data_AF-A0A7D5N3D5-F1
#
_entry.id   AF-A0A7D5N3D5-F1
#
_cell.length_a   1.000
_cell.length_b   1.000
_cell.length_c   1.000
_cell.angle_alpha   90.00
_cell.angle_beta   90.00
_cell.angle_gamma   90.00
#
_symmetry.space_group_name_H-M   'P 1'
#
loop_
_entity.id
_entity.type
_entity.pdbx_description
1 polymer ?
#
loop_
_entity_poly.entity_id
_entity_poly.type
_entity_poly.pdbx_seq_one_letter_code
_entity_poly.pdbx_strand_id
1 'polypeptide(L)'
;MQKSGNDAQINWSTGMEQNSKHFVVRRSMDGIHFIPVSDMIPSQAPNGNSQSILNYRFIDSKPEAGINYYRIRQTDFDLKMHYTEIKSIVLEMIYKSACIQIPCRIN
;
A
#
# COMPACT_ATOMS: atom_id res chain seq x y z
N MET A 1 -1.96 -1.93 -8.16
CA MET A 1 -2.69 -1.74 -6.89
C MET A 1 -4.13 -2.12 -7.16
N GLN A 2 -4.80 -2.76 -6.21
CA GLN A 2 -6.18 -3.24 -6.36
C GLN A 2 -7.00 -2.80 -5.14
N LYS A 3 -8.25 -2.42 -5.35
CA LYS A 3 -9.21 -2.13 -4.27
C LYS A 3 -9.80 -3.47 -3.79
N SER A 4 -9.82 -3.70 -2.48
CA SER A 4 -10.50 -4.85 -1.88
C SER A 4 -11.45 -4.35 -0.79
N GLY A 5 -12.70 -4.06 -1.17
CA GLY A 5 -13.63 -3.36 -0.28
C GLY A 5 -13.12 -1.94 0.05
N ASN A 6 -12.81 -1.72 1.32
CA ASN A 6 -12.22 -0.47 1.81
C ASN A 6 -10.70 -0.51 1.90
N ASP A 7 -10.06 -1.62 1.54
CA ASP A 7 -8.62 -1.80 1.66
C ASP A 7 -7.93 -1.52 0.33
N ALA A 8 -6.70 -1.02 0.40
CA ALA A 8 -5.83 -0.90 -0.76
C ALA A 8 -4.79 -2.02 -0.74
N GLN A 9 -4.82 -2.89 -1.76
CA GLN A 9 -3.83 -3.94 -1.95
C GLN A 9 -2.68 -3.44 -2.84
N ILE A 10 -1.48 -3.47 -2.28
CA ILE A 10 -0.23 -3.11 -2.94
C ILE A 10 0.53 -4.40 -3.24
N ASN A 11 0.63 -4.72 -4.52
CA ASN A 11 1.46 -5.81 -5.03
C ASN A 11 2.59 -5.18 -5.84
N TRP A 12 3.81 -5.66 -5.63
CA TRP A 12 4.97 -5.30 -6.43
C TRP A 12 5.89 -6.49 -6.61
N SER A 13 6.75 -6.37 -7.60
CA SER A 13 7.80 -7.33 -7.85
C SER A 13 9.12 -6.62 -8.11
N THR A 14 10.21 -7.30 -7.78
CA THR A 14 11.58 -6.88 -8.07
C THR A 14 12.14 -7.85 -9.11
N GLY A 15 12.65 -7.32 -10.22
CA GLY A 15 13.26 -8.17 -11.26
C GLY A 15 14.67 -8.63 -10.90
N MET A 16 15.39 -7.78 -10.17
CA MET A 16 16.71 -8.07 -9.59
C MET A 16 16.78 -7.31 -8.27
N GLU A 17 17.35 -7.94 -7.25
CA GLU A 17 17.69 -7.30 -5.98
C GLU A 17 19.20 -7.40 -5.78
N GLN A 18 19.81 -6.29 -5.39
CA GLN A 18 21.22 -6.23 -5.04
C GLN A 18 21.34 -5.47 -3.72
N ASN A 19 21.97 -6.10 -2.74
CA ASN A 19 22.15 -5.54 -1.40
C ASN A 19 20.86 -5.11 -0.68
N SER A 20 19.71 -5.65 -1.07
CA SER A 20 18.40 -5.22 -0.59
C SER A 20 18.11 -5.78 0.81
N LYS A 21 17.82 -4.91 1.78
CA LYS A 21 17.56 -5.32 3.17
C LYS A 21 16.06 -5.44 3.44
N HIS A 22 15.32 -4.37 3.17
CA HIS A 22 13.88 -4.34 3.41
C HIS A 22 13.16 -3.27 2.58
N PHE A 23 11.84 -3.38 2.54
CA PHE A 23 10.92 -2.46 1.90
C PHE A 23 9.98 -1.83 2.92
N VAL A 24 9.54 -0.60 2.65
CA VAL A 24 8.48 0.08 3.40
C VAL A 24 7.50 0.70 2.42
N VAL A 25 6.22 0.35 2.55
CA VAL A 25 5.14 0.99 1.79
C VAL A 25 4.83 2.34 2.43
N ARG A 26 4.79 3.39 1.60
CA ARG A 26 4.47 4.74 2.04
C ARG A 26 3.27 5.27 1.28
N ARG A 27 2.37 5.96 2.00
CA ARG A 27 1.15 6.57 1.48
C ARG A 27 1.21 8.09 1.57
N SER A 28 0.56 8.78 0.65
CA SER A 28 0.38 10.23 0.61
C SER A 28 -1.02 10.57 0.12
N MET A 29 -1.57 11.70 0.59
CA MET A 29 -2.85 12.23 0.14
C MET A 29 -2.72 13.37 -0.88
N ASP A 30 -1.51 13.92 -1.04
CA ASP A 30 -1.22 15.05 -1.92
C ASP A 30 -0.19 14.70 -3.01
N GLY A 31 0.34 13.48 -3.00
CA GLY A 31 1.40 13.02 -3.90
C GLY A 31 2.79 13.59 -3.55
N ILE A 32 2.93 14.35 -2.48
CA ILE A 32 4.15 15.07 -2.08
C ILE A 32 4.65 14.55 -0.74
N HIS A 33 3.81 14.55 0.29
CA HIS A 33 4.15 14.15 1.65
C HIS A 33 3.77 12.70 1.91
N PHE A 34 4.78 11.84 2.05
CA PHE A 34 4.58 10.40 2.21
C PHE A 34 4.87 9.93 3.63
N ILE A 35 3.90 9.26 4.27
CA ILE A 35 4.04 8.61 5.57
C ILE A 35 4.20 7.09 5.41
N PRO A 36 4.98 6.40 6.25
CA PRO A 36 5.02 4.94 6.25
C PRO A 36 3.66 4.39 6.70
N VAL A 37 3.16 3.38 5.98
CA VAL A 37 1.92 2.65 6.33
C VAL A 37 2.14 1.17 6.58
N SER A 38 3.35 0.66 6.30
CA SER A 38 3.77 -0.69 6.64
C SER A 38 4.94 -0.68 7.63
N ASP A 39 5.12 -1.79 8.34
CA ASP A 39 6.39 -2.14 8.97
C ASP A 39 7.48 -2.40 7.91
N MET A 40 8.70 -2.71 8.38
CA MET A 40 9.79 -3.16 7.52
C MET A 40 9.48 -4.55 6.99
N ILE A 41 9.29 -4.65 5.68
CA ILE A 41 9.06 -5.90 4.96
C ILE A 41 10.43 -6.43 4.51
N PRO A 42 10.98 -7.50 5.10
CA PRO A 42 12.30 -7.98 4.76
C PRO A 42 12.35 -8.40 3.28
N SER A 43 13.51 -8.19 2.66
CA SER A 43 13.78 -8.76 1.33
C SER A 43 13.65 -10.29 1.39
N GLN A 44 13.01 -10.86 0.37
CA GLN A 44 12.94 -12.31 0.16
C GLN A 44 14.21 -12.85 -0.53
N ALA A 45 15.10 -11.98 -0.99
CA ALA A 45 16.33 -12.36 -1.65
C ALA A 45 17.33 -12.95 -0.62
N PRO A 46 17.92 -14.13 -0.89
CA PRO A 46 18.96 -14.69 -0.05
C PRO A 46 20.13 -13.70 0.09
N ASN A 47 20.46 -13.32 1.33
CA ASN A 47 21.48 -12.29 1.62
C ASN A 47 21.25 -10.96 0.87
N GLY A 48 20.00 -10.63 0.54
CA GLY A 48 19.63 -9.40 -0.19
C GLY A 48 19.97 -9.38 -1.67
N ASN A 49 20.34 -10.51 -2.26
CA ASN A 49 20.71 -10.59 -3.67
C ASN A 49 19.87 -11.64 -4.41
N SER A 50 19.21 -11.23 -5.49
CA SER A 50 18.39 -12.11 -6.34
C SER A 50 18.46 -11.65 -7.79
N GLN A 51 18.56 -12.61 -8.71
CA GLN A 51 18.36 -12.39 -10.15
C GLN A 51 17.02 -12.94 -10.64
N SER A 52 16.24 -13.56 -9.76
CA SER A 52 14.89 -14.02 -10.05
C SER A 52 13.86 -12.99 -9.60
N ILE A 53 12.70 -13.04 -10.24
CA ILE A 53 11.57 -12.18 -9.86
C ILE A 53 11.07 -12.58 -8.48
N LEU A 54 11.07 -11.63 -7.54
CA LEU A 54 10.48 -11.80 -6.21
C LEU A 54 9.20 -10.98 -6.12
N ASN A 55 8.18 -11.54 -5.49
CA ASN A 55 6.85 -10.96 -5.41
C ASN A 55 6.49 -10.65 -3.97
N TYR A 56 5.94 -9.46 -3.76
CA TYR A 56 5.58 -8.96 -2.46
C TYR A 56 4.15 -8.44 -2.47
N ARG A 57 3.53 -8.51 -1.30
CA ARG A 57 2.15 -8.07 -1.07
C ARG A 57 2.05 -7.36 0.26
N PHE A 58 1.33 -6.24 0.25
CA PHE A 58 0.93 -5.50 1.43
C PHE A 58 -0.53 -5.05 1.28
N ILE A 59 -1.25 -4.99 2.41
CA ILE A 59 -2.63 -4.51 2.47
C ILE A 59 -2.67 -3.32 3.42
N ASP A 60 -3.05 -2.16 2.89
CA ASP A 60 -3.42 -1.00 3.68
C ASP A 60 -4.91 -1.12 4.03
N SER A 61 -5.21 -1.42 5.29
CA SER A 61 -6.58 -1.62 5.80
C SER A 61 -7.28 -0.34 6.27
N LYS A 62 -6.57 0.79 6.22
CA LYS A 62 -7.11 2.10 6.59
C LYS A 62 -6.67 3.17 5.58
N PRO A 63 -6.89 2.98 4.26
CA PRO A 63 -6.68 4.04 3.30
C PRO A 63 -7.68 5.17 3.56
N GLU A 64 -7.29 6.39 3.23
CA GLU A 64 -8.22 7.51 3.35
C GLU A 64 -9.25 7.46 2.22
N ALA A 65 -10.39 8.12 2.39
CA ALA A 65 -11.30 8.34 1.27
C ALA A 65 -10.67 9.30 0.25
N GLY A 66 -10.95 9.09 -1.03
CA GLY A 66 -10.39 9.85 -2.14
C GLY A 66 -9.15 9.21 -2.76
N ILE A 67 -8.30 10.03 -3.36
CA ILE A 67 -7.10 9.57 -4.05
C ILE A 67 -6.00 9.31 -3.01
N ASN A 68 -5.48 8.09 -3.00
CA ASN A 68 -4.32 7.69 -2.19
C ASN A 68 -3.15 7.43 -3.14
N TYR A 69 -2.02 8.06 -2.86
CA TYR A 69 -0.76 7.85 -3.58
C TYR A 69 0.15 6.93 -2.78
N TYR A 70 0.76 5.97 -3.45
CA TYR A 70 1.64 5.00 -2.82
C TYR A 70 2.96 4.92 -3.56
N ARG A 71 4.03 4.75 -2.79
CA ARG A 71 5.36 4.38 -3.29
C ARG A 71 6.01 3.42 -2.31
N ILE A 72 6.98 2.65 -2.79
CA ILE A 72 7.73 1.72 -1.97
C ILE A 72 9.12 2.29 -1.79
N ARG A 73 9.59 2.30 -0.55
CA ARG A 73 10.96 2.63 -0.20
C ARG A 73 11.73 1.33 0.02
N GLN A 74 12.68 1.02 -0.85
CA GLN A 74 13.68 0.00 -0.60
C GLN A 74 14.81 0.60 0.26
N THR A 75 15.32 -0.17 1.21
CA THR A 75 16.53 0.16 1.97
C THR A 75 17.51 -0.98 1.84
N ASP A 76 18.75 -0.65 1.52
CA ASP A 76 19.83 -1.61 1.35
C ASP A 76 20.58 -1.85 2.66
N PHE A 77 21.48 -2.84 2.71
CA PHE A 77 22.29 -3.09 3.92
C PHE A 77 23.26 -1.94 4.25
N ASP A 78 23.65 -1.15 3.25
CA ASP A 78 24.47 0.06 3.41
C ASP A 78 23.63 1.32 3.73
N LEU A 79 22.34 1.13 4.04
CA LEU A 79 21.36 2.17 4.39
C LEU A 79 20.99 3.11 3.25
N LYS A 80 21.42 2.85 2.00
CA LYS A 80 20.91 3.58 0.84
C LYS A 80 19.43 3.30 0.65
N MET A 81 18.72 4.32 0.16
CA MET A 81 17.28 4.26 -0.02
C MET A 81 16.91 4.56 -1.46
N HIS A 82 16.03 3.72 -2.01
CA HIS A 82 15.49 3.86 -3.35
C HIS A 82 13.96 3.90 -3.28
N TYR A 83 13.34 4.67 -4.15
CA TYR A 83 11.89 4.77 -4.23
C TYR A 83 11.40 4.26 -5.58
N THR A 84 10.30 3.51 -5.56
CA THR A 84 9.58 3.18 -6.79
C THR A 84 8.86 4.42 -7.33
N GLU A 85 8.37 4.31 -8.56
CA GLU A 85 7.36 5.21 -9.09
C GLU A 85 6.15 5.31 -8.13
N ILE A 86 5.53 6.49 -8.14
CA ILE A 86 4.30 6.75 -7.40
C ILE A 86 3.14 6.17 -8.21
N LYS A 87 2.28 5.40 -7.54
CA LYS A 87 1.04 4.90 -8.12
C LYS A 87 -0.14 5.34 -7.25
N SER A 88 -1.26 5.67 -7.89
CA SER A 88 -2.45 6.15 -7.20
C SER A 88 -3.59 5.13 -7.29
N ILE A 89 -4.47 5.16 -6.28
CA ILE A 89 -5.74 4.44 -6.28
C ILE A 89 -6.81 5.30 -5.62
N VAL A 90 -8.03 5.26 -6.13
CA VAL A 90 -9.17 6.00 -5.58
C VAL A 90 -10.00 5.08 -4.70
N LEU A 91 -10.21 5.50 -3.45
CA LEU A 91 -11.05 4.81 -2.47
C LEU A 91 -12.32 5.65 -2.28
N GLU A 92 -13.46 5.00 -2.39
CA GLU A 92 -14.75 5.68 -2.22
C GLU A 92 -15.09 5.72 -0.73
N MET A 93 -15.60 6.86 -0.28
CA MET A 93 -16.18 6.95 1.06
C MET A 93 -17.48 6.15 1.06
N ILE A 94 -17.49 4.96 1.69
CA ILE A 94 -18.74 4.22 1.85
C ILE A 94 -19.49 4.83 3.03
N TYR A 95 -20.43 5.73 2.73
CA TYR A 95 -21.49 6.04 3.70
C TYR A 95 -22.34 4.78 3.84
N LYS A 96 -22.23 4.08 4.97
CA LYS A 96 -23.24 3.09 5.34
C LYS A 96 -24.55 3.85 5.52
N SER A 97 -25.40 3.84 4.49
CA SER A 97 -26.79 4.29 4.61
C SER A 97 -27.50 3.40 5.62
N ALA A 98 -27.60 3.87 6.86
CA ALA A 98 -28.51 3.31 7.83
C ALA A 98 -29.93 3.73 7.44
N CYS A 99 -30.63 2.91 6.64
CA CYS A 99 -32.08 3.06 6.52
C CYS A 99 -32.68 2.75 7.89
N ILE A 100 -33.13 3.80 8.58
CA ILE A 100 -34.02 3.71 9.74
C ILE A 100 -35.31 3.05 9.23
N GLN A 101 -35.59 1.83 9.68
CA GLN A 101 -36.93 1.27 9.57
C GLN A 101 -37.87 2.13 10.43
N ILE A 102 -38.52 3.11 9.82
CA ILE A 102 -39.72 3.70 10.38
C ILE A 102 -40.87 2.83 9.89
N PRO A 103 -41.48 1.96 10.72
CA PRO A 103 -42.76 1.38 10.35
C PRO A 103 -43.76 2.54 10.27
N CYS A 104 -44.27 2.82 9.06
CA CYS A 104 -45.42 3.69 8.88
C CYS A 104 -46.57 3.17 9.76
N ARG A 105 -47.00 3.99 10.72
CA ARG A 105 -48.20 3.74 11.53
C ARG A 105 -49.39 4.04 10.63
N ILE A 106 -50.04 3.00 10.13
CA ILE A 106 -51.34 3.11 9.45
C ILE A 106 -52.42 3.26 10.53
N ASN A 107 -53.23 4.29 10.38
CA ASN A 107 -54.39 4.62 11.21
C ASN A 107 -55.58 3.73 10.85
#